data_AF-A0A4Z2IHT0-F1
#
_entry.id   AF-A0A4Z2IHT0-F1
#
_cell.length_a   1.000
_cell.length_b   1.000
_cell.length_c   1.000
_cell.angle_alpha   90.00
_cell.angle_beta   90.00
_cell.angle_gamma   90.00
#
_symmetry.space_group_name_H-M   'P 1'
#
loop_
_entity.id
_entity.type
_entity.pdbx_description
1 polymer ?
#
loop_
_entity_poly.entity_id
_entity_poly.type
_entity_poly.pdbx_seq_one_letter_code
_entity_poly.pdbx_strand_id
1 'polypeptide(L)'
;MTTDTPAQSVGSRIMTFTPSKEEFKDFSQYISYMESQGAHKAGMAKVIPPKGWKPRQTYDDIDDLVIPAPIQQVVTGQSGLFTQYNIQKKPMTVQEFRKTSNMDKSVSMVKS
;
A
#
# COMPACT_ATOMS: atom_id res chain seq x y z
N MET A 1 36.07 5.98 31.90
CA MET A 1 35.47 4.72 31.41
C MET A 1 33.96 4.91 31.38
N THR A 2 33.43 5.53 30.33
CA THR A 2 31.99 5.68 30.10
C THR A 2 31.62 4.66 29.03
N THR A 3 30.99 3.57 29.45
CA THR A 3 30.47 2.55 28.53
C THR A 3 29.13 3.04 27.98
N ASP A 4 29.18 3.78 26.87
CA ASP A 4 28.01 3.97 26.02
C ASP A 4 27.66 2.61 25.41
N THR A 5 26.72 1.92 26.04
CA THR A 5 26.09 0.74 25.45
C THR A 5 25.06 1.26 24.47
N PRO A 6 25.21 1.06 23.14
CA PRO A 6 24.16 1.43 22.21
C PRO A 6 22.93 0.58 22.55
N ALA A 7 21.84 1.24 22.93
CA ALA A 7 20.55 0.58 23.09
C ALA A 7 20.27 -0.20 21.81
N GLN A 8 20.28 -1.53 21.90
CA GLN A 8 19.85 -2.39 20.80
C GLN A 8 18.43 -1.97 20.45
N SER A 9 18.27 -1.27 19.32
CA SER A 9 16.95 -1.03 18.76
C SER A 9 16.36 -2.39 18.48
N VAL A 10 15.44 -2.85 19.34
CA VAL A 10 14.55 -3.94 19.00
C VAL A 10 13.86 -3.49 17.73
N GLY A 11 14.33 -3.96 16.58
CA GLY A 11 13.96 -3.40 15.29
C GLY A 11 12.44 -3.39 15.19
N SER A 12 11.86 -2.22 14.93
CA SER A 12 10.42 -2.06 14.80
C SER A 12 9.93 -2.87 13.59
N ARG A 13 9.48 -4.11 13.84
CA ARG A 13 8.98 -5.01 12.80
C ARG A 13 7.55 -4.64 12.43
N ILE A 14 7.23 -4.74 11.15
CA ILE A 14 5.85 -4.60 10.66
C ILE A 14 5.01 -5.73 11.26
N MET A 15 3.95 -5.35 11.98
CA MET A 15 3.05 -6.31 12.63
C MET A 15 1.87 -6.66 11.71
N THR A 16 1.39 -7.90 11.82
CA THR A 16 0.17 -8.37 11.13
C THR A 16 -0.89 -8.76 12.17
N PHE A 17 -2.10 -8.24 12.02
CA PHE A 17 -3.23 -8.46 12.91
C PHE A 17 -4.37 -9.18 12.19
N THR A 18 -5.07 -10.07 12.89
CA THR A 18 -6.22 -10.85 12.40
C THR A 18 -7.37 -10.74 13.41
N PRO A 19 -8.12 -9.62 13.44
CA PRO A 19 -9.20 -9.42 14.39
C PRO A 19 -10.31 -10.46 14.24
N SER A 20 -11.00 -10.71 15.36
CA SER A 20 -12.35 -11.27 15.38
C SER A 20 -13.37 -10.30 14.76
N LYS A 21 -14.59 -10.77 14.50
CA LYS A 21 -15.65 -9.90 14.00
C LYS A 21 -16.01 -8.81 15.00
N GLU A 22 -15.91 -9.11 16.29
CA GLU A 22 -16.22 -8.20 17.39
C GLU A 22 -15.18 -7.08 17.48
N GLU A 23 -13.90 -7.42 17.43
CA GLU A 23 -12.80 -6.45 17.42
C GLU A 23 -12.80 -5.58 16.15
N PHE A 24 -13.22 -6.13 15.01
CA PHE A 24 -13.22 -5.41 13.74
C PHE A 24 -14.39 -4.41 13.57
N LYS A 25 -15.38 -4.42 14.48
CA LYS A 25 -16.54 -3.50 14.41
C LYS A 25 -16.17 -2.06 14.72
N ASP A 26 -15.27 -1.83 15.66
CA ASP A 26 -14.84 -0.50 16.08
C ASP A 26 -13.42 -0.21 15.56
N PHE A 27 -13.37 0.57 14.49
CA PHE A 27 -12.11 0.96 13.85
C PHE A 27 -11.18 1.67 14.84
N SER A 28 -11.67 2.69 15.54
CA SER A 28 -10.86 3.53 16.42
C SER A 28 -10.31 2.73 17.60
N GLN A 29 -11.15 1.90 18.23
CA GLN A 29 -10.72 1.03 19.32
C GLN A 29 -9.64 0.04 18.87
N TYR A 30 -9.79 -0.54 17.66
CA TYR A 30 -8.80 -1.48 17.14
C TYR A 30 -7.47 -0.80 16.76
N ILE A 31 -7.50 0.44 16.25
CA ILE A 31 -6.28 1.25 16.06
C ILE A 31 -5.56 1.43 17.40
N SER A 32 -6.25 1.90 18.45
CA SER A 32 -5.64 2.10 19.78
C SER A 32 -5.08 0.80 20.36
N TYR A 33 -5.75 -0.33 20.13
CA TYR A 33 -5.22 -1.65 20.49
C TYR A 33 -3.92 -1.94 19.75
N MET A 34 -3.87 -1.82 18.41
CA MET A 34 -2.64 -2.07 17.64
C MET A 34 -1.48 -1.15 18.07
N GLU A 35 -1.78 0.11 18.40
CA GLU A 35 -0.79 1.05 18.92
C GLU A 35 -0.25 0.63 20.29
N SER A 36 -1.11 0.14 21.19
CA SER A 36 -0.69 -0.41 22.49
C SER A 36 0.24 -1.61 22.36
N GLN A 37 0.13 -2.37 21.25
CA GLN A 37 1.03 -3.47 20.91
C GLN A 37 2.33 -3.02 20.23
N GLY A 38 2.50 -1.71 19.99
CA GLY A 38 3.70 -1.12 19.40
C GLY A 38 3.72 -1.08 17.87
N ALA A 39 2.60 -1.35 17.18
CA ALA A 39 2.56 -1.40 15.71
C ALA A 39 3.01 -0.09 15.04
N HIS A 40 2.67 1.04 15.66
CA HIS A 40 3.06 2.38 15.19
C HIS A 40 4.58 2.58 15.11
N LYS A 41 5.37 1.85 15.92
CA LYS A 41 6.84 1.98 15.94
C LYS A 41 7.48 1.58 14.62
N ALA A 42 6.81 0.74 13.83
CA ALA A 42 7.26 0.30 12.51
C ALA A 42 6.83 1.26 11.39
N GLY A 43 5.96 2.24 11.66
CA GLY A 43 5.36 3.14 10.66
C GLY A 43 4.32 2.50 9.74
N MET A 44 4.16 1.18 9.80
CA MET A 44 3.20 0.40 9.00
C MET A 44 2.74 -0.85 9.76
N ALA A 45 1.48 -1.20 9.59
CA ALA A 45 0.89 -2.45 10.06
C ALA A 45 -0.03 -3.04 9.00
N LYS A 46 -0.21 -4.37 9.03
CA LYS A 46 -1.16 -5.09 8.16
C LYS A 46 -2.33 -5.61 8.99
N VAL A 47 -3.55 -5.40 8.52
CA VAL A 47 -4.76 -6.01 9.12
C VAL A 47 -5.41 -6.92 8.08
N ILE A 48 -5.59 -8.18 8.43
CA ILE A 48 -6.33 -9.16 7.62
C ILE A 48 -7.75 -9.21 8.22
N PRO A 49 -8.78 -8.77 7.47
CA PRO A 49 -10.13 -8.70 8.01
C PRO A 49 -10.67 -10.11 8.38
N PRO A 50 -11.68 -10.18 9.28
CA PRO A 50 -12.28 -11.46 9.68
C PRO A 50 -12.83 -12.23 8.46
N LYS A 51 -12.77 -13.57 8.52
CA LYS A 51 -13.31 -14.43 7.46
C LYS A 51 -14.78 -14.08 7.15
N GLY A 52 -15.08 -13.92 5.86
CA GLY A 52 -16.42 -13.60 5.36
C GLY A 52 -16.76 -12.12 5.36
N TRP A 53 -15.94 -11.25 5.95
CA TRP A 53 -16.10 -9.81 5.74
C TRP A 53 -15.75 -9.46 4.29
N LYS A 54 -16.67 -8.76 3.61
CA LYS A 54 -16.49 -8.26 2.26
C LYS A 54 -16.98 -6.82 2.21
N PRO A 55 -16.18 -5.85 1.73
CA PRO A 55 -16.64 -4.47 1.59
C PRO A 55 -17.64 -4.32 0.42
N ARG A 56 -17.64 -5.28 -0.51
CA ARG A 56 -18.48 -5.32 -1.72
C ARG A 56 -18.65 -6.77 -2.18
N GLN A 57 -19.76 -7.10 -2.83
CA GLN A 57 -20.07 -8.46 -3.27
C GLN A 57 -19.25 -8.90 -4.50
N THR A 58 -19.17 -8.04 -5.51
CA THR A 58 -18.46 -8.24 -6.79
C THR A 58 -17.91 -6.90 -7.29
N TYR A 59 -16.86 -6.93 -8.10
CA TYR A 59 -16.25 -5.78 -8.77
C TYR A 59 -16.45 -5.83 -10.29
N ASP A 60 -17.43 -6.58 -10.80
CA ASP A 60 -17.67 -6.75 -12.25
C ASP A 60 -18.21 -5.46 -12.91
N ASP A 61 -18.71 -4.51 -12.11
CA ASP A 61 -19.34 -3.25 -12.52
C ASP A 61 -18.37 -2.06 -12.63
N ILE A 62 -17.06 -2.26 -12.43
CA ILE A 62 -16.10 -1.15 -12.36
C ILE A 62 -15.50 -0.77 -13.71
N ASP A 63 -15.76 -1.52 -14.78
CA ASP A 63 -15.07 -1.38 -16.07
C ASP A 63 -15.28 0.01 -16.70
N ASP A 64 -16.45 0.60 -16.51
CA ASP A 64 -16.83 1.94 -17.01
C ASP A 64 -16.39 3.09 -16.09
N LEU A 65 -15.80 2.80 -14.93
CA LEU A 65 -15.29 3.84 -14.03
C LEU A 65 -14.17 4.62 -14.73
N VAL A 66 -14.28 5.94 -14.76
CA VAL A 66 -13.28 6.83 -15.37
C VAL A 66 -12.19 7.16 -14.36
N ILE A 67 -10.93 6.97 -14.75
CA ILE A 67 -9.74 7.51 -14.11
C ILE A 67 -9.48 8.89 -14.73
N PRO A 68 -9.79 10.00 -14.04
CA PRO A 68 -9.80 11.34 -14.66
C PRO A 68 -8.39 11.87 -14.98
N ALA A 69 -7.38 11.47 -14.22
CA ALA A 69 -6.01 11.91 -14.40
C ALA A 69 -5.03 10.75 -14.19
N PRO A 70 -4.94 9.78 -15.12
CA PRO A 70 -3.95 8.72 -15.02
C PRO A 70 -2.54 9.31 -15.07
N ILE A 71 -1.59 8.69 -14.36
CA ILE A 71 -0.19 9.15 -14.31
C ILE A 71 0.72 8.11 -14.96
N GLN A 72 1.65 8.56 -15.81
CA GLN A 72 2.82 7.80 -16.18
C GLN A 72 3.97 8.19 -15.26
N GLN A 73 4.51 7.20 -14.56
CA GLN A 73 5.66 7.37 -13.68
C GLN A 73 6.94 7.12 -14.47
N VAL A 74 7.68 8.18 -14.79
CA VAL A 74 9.00 8.10 -15.42
C VAL A 74 10.05 8.10 -14.31
N VAL A 75 10.94 7.12 -14.30
CA VAL A 75 11.95 6.98 -13.24
C VAL A 75 13.35 7.03 -13.82
N THR A 76 14.18 7.91 -13.27
CA THR A 76 15.59 8.04 -13.62
C THR A 76 16.46 7.82 -12.38
N GLY A 77 17.68 7.32 -12.57
CA GLY A 77 18.62 7.04 -11.49
C GLY A 77 19.15 5.62 -11.53
N GLN A 78 20.05 5.31 -10.61
CA GLN A 78 20.77 4.04 -10.57
C GLN A 78 21.30 3.75 -9.15
N SER A 79 21.77 2.53 -8.94
CA SER A 79 22.42 2.10 -7.68
C SER A 79 21.59 2.37 -6.42
N GLY A 80 20.26 2.22 -6.52
CA GLY A 80 19.33 2.40 -5.39
C GLY A 80 18.86 3.84 -5.17
N LEU A 81 19.35 4.81 -5.94
CA LEU A 81 18.91 6.20 -5.89
C LEU A 81 18.14 6.55 -7.15
N PHE A 82 16.85 6.89 -7.00
CA PHE A 82 15.95 7.16 -8.11
C PHE A 82 15.11 8.42 -7.86
N THR A 83 14.84 9.14 -8.94
CA THR A 83 13.88 10.24 -8.99
C THR A 83 12.71 9.83 -9.90
N GLN A 84 11.49 10.04 -9.43
CA GLN A 84 10.27 9.75 -10.17
C GLN A 84 9.59 11.05 -10.61
N TYR A 85 9.25 11.15 -11.89
CA TYR A 85 8.44 12.22 -12.48
C TYR A 85 7.05 11.70 -12.86
N ASN A 86 6.02 12.49 -12.57
CA ASN A 86 4.63 12.16 -12.90
C ASN A 86 4.19 12.93 -14.14
N ILE A 87 3.89 12.22 -15.23
CA ILE A 87 3.33 12.80 -16.45
C ILE A 87 1.85 12.42 -16.51
N GLN A 88 0.96 13.41 -16.38
CA GLN A 88 -0.47 13.19 -16.51
C GLN A 88 -0.83 12.75 -17.95
N LYS A 89 -1.73 11.78 -18.06
CA LYS A 89 -2.28 11.26 -19.32
C LYS A 89 -3.74 11.67 -19.48
N LYS A 90 -4.27 11.42 -20.68
CA LYS A 90 -5.69 11.62 -20.97
C LYS A 90 -6.53 10.70 -20.07
N PRO A 91 -7.76 11.13 -19.68
CA PRO A 91 -8.69 10.28 -18.97
C PRO A 91 -8.88 8.94 -19.68
N MET A 92 -9.09 7.88 -18.91
CA MET A 92 -9.35 6.53 -19.43
C MET A 92 -10.25 5.76 -18.49
N THR A 93 -10.94 4.73 -18.99
CA THR A 93 -11.74 3.84 -18.14
C THR A 93 -10.86 2.80 -17.43
N VAL A 94 -11.37 2.18 -16.37
CA VAL A 94 -10.71 1.04 -15.72
C VAL A 94 -10.52 -0.12 -16.71
N GLN A 95 -11.46 -0.33 -17.64
CA GLN A 95 -11.30 -1.33 -18.70
C GLN A 95 -10.08 -1.04 -19.59
N GLU A 96 -9.89 0.20 -20.03
CA GLU A 96 -8.74 0.63 -20.82
C GLU A 96 -7.43 0.52 -20.04
N PHE A 97 -7.45 0.90 -18.76
CA PHE A 97 -6.32 0.74 -17.85
C PHE A 97 -5.93 -0.73 -17.71
N ARG A 98 -6.90 -1.63 -17.45
CA ARG A 98 -6.67 -3.08 -17.31
C ARG A 98 -6.06 -3.68 -18.57
N LYS A 99 -6.57 -3.31 -19.75
CA LYS A 99 -6.00 -3.73 -21.04
C LYS A 99 -4.53 -3.32 -21.12
N THR A 100 -4.21 -2.08 -20.75
CA THR A 100 -2.83 -1.58 -20.76
C THR A 100 -1.94 -2.30 -19.74
N SER A 101 -2.41 -2.56 -18.52
CA SER A 101 -1.66 -3.25 -17.47
C SER A 101 -1.31 -4.70 -17.83
N ASN A 102 -2.18 -5.38 -18.59
CA ASN A 102 -2.01 -6.78 -18.97
C ASN A 102 -1.19 -6.96 -20.27
N MET A 103 -0.73 -5.87 -20.90
CA MET A 103 0.19 -5.95 -22.03
C MET A 103 1.64 -6.07 -21.55
N ASP A 104 2.48 -6.86 -22.24
CA ASP A 104 3.89 -7.12 -21.88
C ASP A 104 4.75 -5.85 -21.70
N LYS A 105 4.30 -4.71 -22.25
CA LYS A 105 5.00 -3.41 -22.19
C LYS A 105 4.60 -2.54 -20.98
N SER A 106 3.70 -3.01 -20.12
CA SER A 106 3.10 -2.22 -19.03
C SER A 106 4.07 -1.86 -17.90
N VAL A 107 5.24 -2.50 -17.83
CA VAL A 107 6.31 -2.20 -16.89
C VAL A 107 7.52 -1.65 -17.62
N SER A 108 7.35 -0.50 -18.26
CA SER A 108 8.49 0.34 -18.63
C SER A 108 8.66 1.41 -17.57
N MET A 109 9.21 1.03 -16.41
CA MET A 109 10.11 1.98 -15.74
C MET A 109 11.24 2.18 -16.76
N VAL A 110 11.16 3.26 -17.54
CA VAL A 110 12.21 3.59 -18.51
C VAL A 110 13.45 3.94 -17.70
N LYS A 111 14.22 2.91 -17.34
CA LYS A 111 15.57 3.05 -16.81
C LYS A 111 16.41 3.62 -17.95
N SER A 112 16.68 4.91 -17.89
CA SER A 112 17.78 5.53 -18.65
C SER A 112 19.11 5.13 -18.02
#